data_AF-A0A7S1L0B1-F1
#
_entry.id   AF-A0A7S1L0B1-F1
#
_cell.length_a   1.000
_cell.length_b   1.000
_cell.length_c   1.000
_cell.angle_alpha   90.00
_cell.angle_beta   90.00
_cell.angle_gamma   90.00
#
_symmetry.space_group_name_H-M   'P 1'
#
loop_
_entity.id
_entity.type
_entity.pdbx_description
1 polymer ?
#
loop_
_entity_poly.entity_id
_entity_poly.type
_entity_poly.pdbx_seq_one_letter_code
_entity_poly.pdbx_strand_id
1 'polypeptide(L)'
;VRFWPALSRHTCVRPNLKPPGPALQPAPLVAPCLPGQLKDPATGKCVVSAVPALMRFYMYKALGDKDYHMENSNLASLTGVLMYLQNEVLSTCPRKFGITRVMRYLVTMKNPTTLLRPPVHSQFGEFVQFKNGKCVTNNSVCSPLWEHSGYVVGCLNLDTSSPSVANYSGPPAPVIYSLPGKCPSMEFG
;
A
#
# COMPACT_ATOMS: atom_id res chain seq x y z
N VAL A 1 33.18 16.69 5.96
CA VAL A 1 32.23 15.58 5.81
C VAL A 1 33.01 14.35 5.35
N ARG A 2 33.33 13.43 6.26
CA ARG A 2 34.17 12.26 5.95
C ARG A 2 33.28 11.16 5.40
N PHE A 3 33.62 10.76 4.17
CA PHE A 3 33.27 9.55 3.43
C PHE A 3 32.41 8.51 4.16
N TRP A 4 31.28 8.18 3.54
CA TRP A 4 30.64 6.87 3.66
C TRP A 4 31.72 5.78 3.53
N PRO A 5 31.82 4.81 4.45
CA PRO A 5 32.69 3.69 4.22
C PRO A 5 32.17 2.94 3.00
N ALA A 6 32.93 2.97 1.90
CA ALA A 6 32.73 2.06 0.80
C ALA A 6 32.78 0.65 1.38
N LEU A 7 31.67 -0.08 1.33
CA LEU A 7 31.59 -1.50 1.63
C LEU A 7 32.50 -2.23 0.64
N SER A 8 33.78 -2.36 0.98
CA SER A 8 34.82 -2.96 0.14
C SER A 8 34.70 -4.47 0.01
N ARG A 9 33.62 -5.09 0.55
CA ARG A 9 33.36 -6.53 0.44
C ARG A 9 31.87 -6.85 0.32
N HIS A 10 31.22 -6.36 -0.72
CA HIS A 10 30.21 -7.18 -1.38
C HIS A 10 30.95 -8.14 -2.32
N THR A 11 31.53 -9.21 -1.76
CA THR A 11 31.86 -10.38 -2.57
C THR A 11 30.54 -10.99 -3.01
N CYS A 12 30.04 -10.56 -4.17
CA CYS A 12 29.32 -11.46 -5.06
C CYS A 12 30.33 -12.55 -5.46
N VAL A 13 30.53 -13.55 -4.59
CA VAL A 13 31.13 -14.81 -5.02
C VAL A 13 30.15 -15.34 -6.05
N ARG A 14 30.54 -15.36 -7.34
CA ARG A 14 29.78 -16.08 -8.35
C ARG A 14 29.72 -17.53 -7.86
N PRO A 15 28.55 -18.04 -7.43
CA PRO A 15 28.49 -19.46 -7.14
C PRO A 15 28.79 -20.18 -8.44
N ASN A 16 29.66 -21.19 -8.39
CA ASN A 16 30.03 -22.02 -9.54
C ASN A 16 28.84 -22.95 -9.86
N LEU A 17 27.71 -22.35 -10.23
CA LEU A 17 26.49 -23.04 -10.57
C LEU A 17 26.58 -23.44 -12.04
N LYS A 18 26.22 -24.69 -12.30
CA LYS A 18 25.85 -25.22 -13.62
C LYS A 18 25.10 -24.12 -14.39
N PRO A 19 25.40 -23.89 -15.69
CA PRO A 19 24.76 -22.82 -16.46
C PRO A 19 23.26 -22.87 -16.20
N PRO A 20 22.65 -21.73 -15.80
CA PRO A 20 21.24 -21.71 -15.49
C PRO A 20 20.51 -22.35 -16.66
N GLY A 21 19.61 -23.29 -16.36
CA GLY A 21 18.63 -23.73 -17.36
C GLY A 21 18.01 -22.50 -18.03
N PRO A 22 17.44 -22.63 -19.23
CA PRO A 22 16.85 -21.51 -19.96
C PRO A 22 16.09 -20.63 -18.98
N ALA A 23 16.47 -19.35 -18.93
CA ALA A 23 15.92 -18.39 -17.97
C ALA A 23 14.41 -18.59 -17.95
N LEU A 24 13.85 -18.91 -16.78
CA LEU A 24 12.41 -19.00 -16.63
C LEU A 24 11.87 -17.69 -17.17
N GLN A 25 11.20 -17.77 -18.33
CA GLN A 25 10.58 -16.59 -18.89
C GLN A 25 9.65 -16.07 -17.80
N PRO A 26 9.74 -14.79 -17.41
CA PRO A 26 8.79 -14.24 -16.46
C PRO A 26 7.40 -14.57 -17.00
N ALA A 27 6.57 -15.17 -16.15
CA ALA A 27 5.18 -15.44 -16.50
C ALA A 27 4.62 -14.17 -17.15
N PRO A 28 3.86 -14.27 -18.26
CA PRO A 28 3.30 -13.10 -18.91
C PRO A 28 2.67 -12.22 -17.85
N LEU A 29 3.18 -10.99 -17.73
CA LEU A 29 2.63 -10.01 -16.79
C LEU A 29 1.23 -9.69 -17.30
N VAL A 30 0.24 -10.47 -16.87
CA VAL A 30 -1.16 -10.06 -16.96
C VAL A 30 -1.22 -8.82 -16.10
N ALA A 31 -1.30 -7.66 -16.74
CA ALA A 31 -1.36 -6.39 -16.05
C ALA A 31 -2.50 -6.49 -15.00
N PRO A 32 -2.18 -6.40 -13.70
CA PRO A 32 -3.21 -6.46 -12.68
C PRO A 32 -4.17 -5.29 -12.89
N CYS A 33 -5.45 -5.50 -12.65
CA CYS A 33 -6.43 -4.42 -12.71
C CYS A 33 -6.04 -3.28 -11.76
N LEU A 34 -6.37 -2.05 -12.15
CA LEU A 34 -6.13 -0.91 -11.28
C LEU A 34 -6.90 -1.08 -9.96
N PRO A 35 -6.43 -0.47 -8.87
CA PRO A 35 -7.17 -0.46 -7.61
C PRO A 35 -8.63 -0.06 -7.83
N GLY A 36 -9.55 -0.92 -7.40
CA GLY A 36 -11.00 -0.72 -7.54
C GLY A 36 -11.61 -1.30 -8.82
N GLN A 37 -10.81 -1.81 -9.75
CA GLN A 37 -11.31 -2.57 -10.89
C GLN A 37 -11.29 -4.08 -10.59
N LEU A 38 -12.24 -4.80 -11.17
CA LEU A 38 -12.30 -6.25 -11.12
C LEU A 38 -11.98 -6.84 -12.48
N LYS A 39 -11.38 -8.03 -12.49
CA LYS A 39 -11.27 -8.82 -13.72
C LYS A 39 -12.63 -9.46 -14.01
N ASP A 40 -13.24 -9.07 -15.11
CA ASP A 40 -14.46 -9.69 -15.62
C ASP A 40 -14.17 -11.17 -15.93
N PRO A 41 -14.92 -12.13 -15.35
CA PRO A 41 -14.69 -13.55 -15.58
C PRO A 41 -14.99 -13.99 -17.02
N ALA A 42 -15.90 -13.30 -17.72
CA ALA A 42 -16.27 -13.64 -19.10
C ALA A 42 -15.25 -13.11 -20.11
N THR A 43 -14.79 -11.87 -19.93
CA THR A 43 -13.93 -11.19 -20.92
C THR A 43 -12.46 -11.12 -20.51
N GLY A 44 -12.15 -11.36 -19.24
CA GLY A 44 -10.82 -11.18 -18.68
C GLY A 44 -10.36 -9.72 -18.58
N LYS A 45 -11.20 -8.75 -18.97
CA LYS A 45 -10.89 -7.31 -18.94
C LYS A 45 -11.12 -6.72 -17.56
N CYS A 46 -10.42 -5.63 -17.26
CA CYS A 46 -10.63 -4.88 -16.03
C CYS A 46 -11.85 -3.96 -16.17
N VAL A 47 -12.83 -4.14 -15.30
CA VAL A 47 -14.10 -3.40 -15.32
C VAL A 47 -14.35 -2.72 -13.97
N VAL A 48 -15.04 -1.58 -14.00
CA VAL A 48 -15.55 -0.96 -12.77
C VAL A 48 -16.84 -1.68 -12.38
N SER A 49 -16.90 -2.18 -11.16
CA SER A 49 -18.10 -2.86 -10.67
C SER A 49 -19.19 -1.85 -10.29
N ALA A 50 -20.42 -2.10 -10.74
CA ALA A 50 -21.60 -1.30 -10.42
C ALA A 50 -22.09 -1.49 -8.97
N VAL A 51 -21.64 -2.54 -8.29
CA VAL A 51 -21.93 -2.84 -6.89
C VAL A 51 -20.65 -2.97 -6.08
N PRO A 52 -20.67 -2.85 -4.74
CA PRO A 52 -19.46 -2.99 -3.97
C PRO A 52 -18.95 -4.40 -4.09
N ALA A 53 -17.72 -4.51 -4.54
CA ALA A 53 -17.08 -5.76 -4.83
C ALA A 53 -16.42 -6.31 -3.58
N LEU A 54 -16.50 -7.63 -3.40
CA LEU A 54 -15.61 -8.31 -2.47
C LEU A 54 -14.24 -8.39 -3.15
N MET A 55 -13.27 -7.64 -2.64
CA MET A 55 -11.91 -7.56 -3.20
C MET A 55 -10.93 -8.29 -2.29
N ARG A 56 -10.00 -9.03 -2.90
CA ARG A 56 -8.94 -9.74 -2.17
C ARG A 56 -7.59 -9.46 -2.82
N PHE A 57 -6.68 -8.85 -2.08
CA PHE A 57 -5.36 -8.43 -2.58
C PHE A 57 -4.36 -8.26 -1.45
N TYR A 58 -3.08 -8.16 -1.81
CA TYR A 58 -2.02 -7.97 -0.83
C TYR A 58 -1.85 -6.50 -0.47
N MET A 59 -1.76 -6.23 0.83
CA MET A 59 -1.29 -4.96 1.38
C MET A 59 -0.04 -5.20 2.23
N TYR A 60 0.80 -4.17 2.34
CA TYR A 60 2.11 -4.26 2.97
C TYR A 60 2.26 -3.19 4.04
N LYS A 61 2.92 -3.54 5.15
CA LYS A 61 3.20 -2.61 6.25
C LYS A 61 4.66 -2.68 6.64
N ALA A 62 5.33 -1.55 6.67
CA ALA A 62 6.65 -1.41 7.28
C ALA A 62 6.48 -1.37 8.80
N LEU A 63 7.19 -2.24 9.52
CA LEU A 63 7.08 -2.38 10.98
C LEU A 63 8.46 -2.55 11.62
N GLY A 64 8.57 -2.17 12.88
CA GLY A 64 9.65 -2.60 13.76
C GLY A 64 9.39 -3.98 14.35
N ASP A 65 10.08 -4.28 15.45
CA ASP A 65 9.99 -5.57 16.12
C ASP A 65 8.70 -5.73 16.96
N LYS A 66 8.01 -4.63 17.25
CA LYS A 66 6.70 -4.65 17.90
C LYS A 66 5.60 -4.93 16.88
N ASP A 67 4.65 -5.77 17.25
CA ASP A 67 3.41 -5.96 16.51
C ASP A 67 2.41 -4.88 16.91
N TYR A 68 1.64 -4.39 15.93
CA TYR A 68 0.60 -3.39 16.11
C TYR A 68 -0.69 -3.90 15.48
N HIS A 69 -1.82 -3.48 16.06
CA HIS A 69 -3.12 -3.72 15.45
C HIS A 69 -3.19 -3.09 14.05
N MET A 70 -3.80 -3.81 13.12
CA MET A 70 -3.96 -3.39 11.73
C MET A 70 -5.12 -2.41 11.54
N GLU A 71 -5.98 -2.33 12.54
CA GLU A 71 -7.02 -1.32 12.69
C GLU A 71 -6.41 0.07 12.88
N ASN A 72 -7.13 1.09 12.42
CA ASN A 72 -6.71 2.49 12.47
C ASN A 72 -5.27 2.70 11.98
N SER A 73 -4.99 2.17 10.78
CA SER A 73 -3.63 2.09 10.27
C SER A 73 -3.54 2.36 8.78
N ASN A 74 -2.39 2.85 8.35
CA ASN A 74 -2.03 2.93 6.94
C ASN A 74 -1.14 1.76 6.52
N LEU A 75 -1.46 1.22 5.35
CA LEU A 75 -0.70 0.19 4.64
C LEU A 75 -0.46 0.69 3.20
N ALA A 76 0.30 -0.06 2.41
CA ALA A 76 0.54 0.28 1.02
C ALA A 76 0.52 -0.95 0.10
N SER A 77 0.52 -0.72 -1.20
CA SER A 77 0.93 -1.72 -2.19
C SER A 77 2.43 -2.04 -2.04
N LEU A 78 2.92 -3.07 -2.74
CA LEU A 78 4.35 -3.43 -2.68
C LEU A 78 5.26 -2.26 -3.10
N THR A 79 4.92 -1.60 -4.20
CA THR A 79 5.65 -0.43 -4.70
C THR A 79 5.50 0.77 -3.74
N GLY A 80 4.31 0.97 -3.18
CA GLY A 80 4.07 2.04 -2.19
C GLY A 80 4.89 1.87 -0.91
N VAL A 81 5.03 0.65 -0.37
CA VAL A 81 5.86 0.44 0.83
C VAL A 81 7.35 0.60 0.53
N LEU A 82 7.81 0.19 -0.66
CA LEU A 82 9.21 0.39 -1.06
C LEU A 82 9.55 1.88 -1.25
N MET A 83 8.62 2.66 -1.79
CA MET A 83 8.73 4.12 -1.87
C MET A 83 8.85 4.74 -0.48
N TYR A 84 7.95 4.38 0.45
CA TYR A 84 8.00 4.86 1.84
C TYR A 84 9.33 4.53 2.53
N LEU A 85 9.82 3.30 2.36
CA LEU A 85 11.10 2.90 2.94
C LEU A 85 12.24 3.77 2.44
N GLN A 86 12.34 3.98 1.12
CA GLN A 86 13.43 4.74 0.52
C GLN A 86 13.38 6.22 0.89
N ASN A 87 12.20 6.84 0.79
CA ASN A 87 12.06 8.29 0.91
C ASN A 87 12.02 8.76 2.36
N GLU A 88 11.50 7.94 3.27
CA GLU A 88 11.28 8.36 4.65
C GLU A 88 12.14 7.59 5.64
N VAL A 89 12.10 6.26 5.60
CA VAL A 89 12.72 5.40 6.64
C VAL A 89 14.24 5.35 6.51
N LEU A 90 14.75 5.19 5.29
CA LEU A 90 16.18 5.03 4.98
C LEU A 90 16.91 6.37 4.80
N SER A 91 16.21 7.50 4.96
CA SER A 91 16.80 8.84 4.86
C SER A 91 17.80 9.17 5.99
N THR A 92 17.81 8.39 7.08
CA THR A 92 18.68 8.59 8.25
C THR A 92 19.28 7.28 8.75
N CYS A 93 20.40 7.38 9.48
CA CYS A 93 21.04 6.28 10.19
C CYS A 93 21.11 6.58 11.70
N PRO A 94 20.53 5.74 12.58
CA PRO A 94 19.76 4.53 12.25
C PRO A 94 18.44 4.86 11.51
N ARG A 95 17.85 3.82 10.89
CA ARG A 95 16.57 3.93 10.16
C ARG A 95 15.50 4.55 11.04
N LYS A 96 14.67 5.45 10.49
CA LYS A 96 13.59 6.08 11.27
C LYS A 96 12.61 5.04 11.82
N PHE A 97 11.98 5.39 12.93
CA PHE A 97 10.91 4.63 13.60
C PHE A 97 11.27 3.18 14.00
N GLY A 98 12.56 2.79 13.93
CA GLY A 98 12.99 1.44 14.27
C GLY A 98 12.41 0.36 13.33
N ILE A 99 12.16 0.70 12.06
CA ILE A 99 11.62 -0.26 11.08
C ILE A 99 12.67 -1.34 10.74
N THR A 100 12.30 -2.60 10.96
CA THR A 100 13.16 -3.77 10.78
C THR A 100 12.63 -4.74 9.71
N ARG A 101 11.32 -4.71 9.41
CA ARG A 101 10.67 -5.68 8.51
C ARG A 101 9.52 -5.07 7.70
N VAL A 102 9.12 -5.78 6.65
CA VAL A 102 7.89 -5.53 5.89
C VAL A 102 6.97 -6.74 6.02
N MET A 103 5.78 -6.53 6.54
CA MET A 103 4.75 -7.55 6.65
C MET A 103 3.82 -7.51 5.43
N ARG A 104 3.46 -8.68 4.92
CA ARG A 104 2.50 -8.86 3.81
C ARG A 104 1.21 -9.46 4.34
N TYR A 105 0.10 -8.80 4.06
CA TYR A 105 -1.24 -9.20 4.48
C TYR A 105 -2.10 -9.49 3.26
N LEU A 106 -2.80 -10.64 3.25
CA LEU A 106 -3.83 -10.92 2.26
C LEU A 106 -5.16 -10.38 2.77
N VAL A 107 -5.51 -9.18 2.34
CA VAL A 107 -6.69 -8.46 2.81
C VAL A 107 -7.89 -8.87 1.96
N THR A 108 -9.03 -9.12 2.62
CA THR A 108 -10.33 -9.25 1.97
C THR A 108 -11.21 -8.14 2.49
N MET A 109 -11.78 -7.33 1.60
CA MET A 109 -12.58 -6.17 1.98
C MET A 109 -13.76 -5.97 1.05
N LYS A 110 -14.82 -5.34 1.56
CA LYS A 110 -15.99 -4.93 0.80
C LYS A 110 -16.53 -3.65 1.44
N ASN A 111 -16.37 -2.54 0.74
CA ASN A 111 -16.90 -1.26 1.20
C ASN A 111 -18.44 -1.19 1.04
N PRO A 112 -19.11 -0.27 1.75
CA PRO A 112 -20.55 -0.09 1.65
C PRO A 112 -20.98 0.50 0.30
N THR A 113 -22.26 0.33 -0.02
CA THR A 113 -22.89 0.83 -1.26
C THR A 113 -22.91 2.36 -1.35
N THR A 114 -22.72 3.06 -0.24
CA THR A 114 -22.71 4.52 -0.17
C THR A 114 -21.62 5.13 -1.06
N LEU A 115 -20.48 4.48 -1.23
CA LEU A 115 -19.37 4.95 -2.08
C LEU A 115 -19.64 4.84 -3.59
N LEU A 116 -20.58 3.98 -4.00
CA LEU A 116 -20.91 3.77 -5.41
C LEU A 116 -22.06 4.62 -5.91
N ARG A 117 -22.69 5.40 -5.02
CA ARG A 117 -23.67 6.40 -5.41
C ARG A 117 -22.95 7.67 -5.91
N PRO A 118 -23.60 8.47 -6.77
CA PRO A 118 -23.09 9.79 -7.11
C PRO A 118 -22.83 10.61 -5.83
N PRO A 119 -21.75 11.42 -5.77
CA PRO A 119 -20.80 11.72 -6.85
C PRO A 119 -19.52 10.84 -6.87
N VAL A 120 -19.34 9.93 -5.91
CA VAL A 120 -18.03 9.27 -5.67
C VAL A 120 -17.75 8.13 -6.67
N HIS A 121 -18.73 7.26 -6.90
CA HIS A 121 -18.63 6.11 -7.80
C HIS A 121 -17.30 5.31 -7.70
N SER A 122 -16.91 4.91 -6.48
CA SER A 122 -15.64 4.20 -6.23
C SER A 122 -15.79 2.95 -5.35
N GLN A 123 -14.88 1.98 -5.52
CA GLN A 123 -14.74 0.82 -4.63
C GLN A 123 -13.98 1.15 -3.34
N PHE A 124 -13.23 2.25 -3.32
CA PHE A 124 -12.46 2.75 -2.17
C PHE A 124 -12.93 4.13 -1.76
N GLY A 125 -12.88 4.41 -0.46
CA GLY A 125 -13.13 5.74 0.07
C GLY A 125 -11.94 6.68 -0.13
N GLU A 126 -12.09 7.91 0.35
CA GLU A 126 -10.99 8.85 0.45
C GLU A 126 -9.91 8.32 1.42
N PHE A 127 -8.65 8.55 1.07
CA PHE A 127 -7.53 8.22 1.94
C PHE A 127 -7.47 9.15 3.15
N VAL A 128 -7.33 8.53 4.32
CA VAL A 128 -7.01 9.22 5.57
C VAL A 128 -5.74 8.68 6.21
N GLN A 129 -4.96 9.55 6.83
CA GLN A 129 -3.76 9.21 7.57
C GLN A 129 -4.12 8.86 9.01
N PHE A 130 -3.52 7.78 9.51
CA PHE A 130 -3.61 7.36 10.89
C PHE A 130 -2.27 7.51 11.58
N LYS A 131 -2.29 8.14 12.76
CA LYS A 131 -1.15 8.25 13.66
C LYS A 131 -1.59 7.83 15.05
N ASN A 132 -0.88 6.87 15.64
CA ASN A 132 -1.21 6.29 16.93
C ASN A 132 -2.69 5.86 17.08
N GLY A 133 -3.29 5.31 16.02
CA GLY A 133 -4.71 4.90 16.02
C GLY A 133 -5.72 6.01 15.73
N LYS A 134 -5.28 7.27 15.70
CA LYS A 134 -6.13 8.42 15.41
C LYS A 134 -5.99 8.88 13.97
N CYS A 135 -7.11 9.20 13.31
CA CYS A 135 -7.09 9.89 12.03
C CYS A 135 -6.57 11.32 12.18
N VAL A 136 -5.56 11.68 11.38
CA VAL A 136 -4.83 12.95 11.48
C VAL A 136 -4.84 13.77 10.19
N THR A 137 -5.52 13.33 9.11
CA THR A 137 -5.58 14.11 7.85
C THR A 137 -6.14 15.51 8.09
N ASN A 138 -7.38 15.60 8.56
CA ASN A 138 -8.07 16.82 8.97
C ASN A 138 -9.36 16.41 9.67
N ASN A 139 -9.74 17.07 10.76
CA ASN A 139 -11.02 16.81 11.44
C ASN A 139 -12.23 17.07 10.53
N SER A 140 -12.13 18.01 9.60
CA SER A 140 -13.17 18.28 8.60
C SER A 140 -13.27 17.19 7.52
N VAL A 141 -12.35 16.21 7.51
CA VAL A 141 -12.37 15.05 6.61
C VAL A 141 -12.70 13.78 7.39
N CYS A 142 -12.01 13.52 8.50
CA CYS A 142 -12.15 12.28 9.27
C CYS A 142 -13.59 12.04 9.76
N SER A 143 -14.20 13.00 10.48
CA SER A 143 -15.55 12.79 11.03
C SER A 143 -16.62 12.74 9.94
N PRO A 144 -16.69 13.69 8.98
CA PRO A 144 -17.71 13.65 7.94
C PRO A 144 -17.62 12.42 7.05
N LEU A 145 -16.40 11.92 6.77
CA LEU A 145 -16.19 10.70 5.99
C LEU A 145 -16.90 9.51 6.63
N TRP A 146 -16.75 9.33 7.95
CA TRP A 146 -17.32 8.18 8.64
C TRP A 146 -18.78 8.36 9.01
N GLU A 147 -19.24 9.59 9.27
CA GLU A 147 -20.66 9.88 9.45
C GLU A 147 -21.46 9.57 8.18
N HIS A 148 -20.93 9.94 7.01
CA HIS A 148 -21.60 9.74 5.73
C HIS A 148 -21.42 8.33 5.17
N SER A 149 -20.18 7.83 5.17
CA SER A 149 -19.81 6.63 4.43
C SER A 149 -19.56 5.42 5.33
N GLY A 150 -19.49 5.61 6.66
CA GLY A 150 -19.06 4.59 7.61
C GLY A 150 -17.53 4.40 7.60
N TYR A 151 -17.07 3.32 8.25
CA TYR A 151 -15.66 2.95 8.34
C TYR A 151 -15.13 2.35 7.03
N VAL A 152 -15.09 3.16 5.97
CA VAL A 152 -14.66 2.73 4.64
C VAL A 152 -13.16 2.60 4.52
N VAL A 153 -12.71 1.57 3.81
CA VAL A 153 -11.29 1.44 3.42
C VAL A 153 -11.00 2.47 2.34
N GLY A 154 -10.07 3.38 2.64
CA GLY A 154 -9.64 4.44 1.73
C GLY A 154 -8.44 4.06 0.88
N CYS A 155 -8.24 4.76 -0.24
CA CYS A 155 -7.01 4.62 -1.03
C CYS A 155 -6.52 5.95 -1.62
N LEU A 156 -5.20 6.07 -1.78
CA LEU A 156 -4.52 7.15 -2.49
C LEU A 156 -3.58 6.54 -3.52
N ASN A 157 -3.84 6.80 -4.80
CA ASN A 157 -2.86 6.54 -5.85
C ASN A 157 -1.77 7.59 -5.75
N LEU A 158 -0.51 7.16 -5.66
CA LEU A 158 0.61 8.09 -5.62
C LEU A 158 0.93 8.58 -7.02
N ASP A 159 1.24 9.86 -7.13
CA ASP A 159 1.58 10.51 -8.40
C ASP A 159 2.93 10.01 -8.92
N THR A 160 2.88 9.09 -9.87
CA THR A 160 4.06 8.51 -10.51
C THR A 160 4.81 9.49 -11.41
N SER A 161 4.25 10.67 -11.71
CA SER A 161 4.99 11.73 -12.40
C SER A 161 5.91 12.51 -11.46
N SER A 162 5.69 12.43 -10.14
CA SER A 162 6.58 13.01 -9.15
C SER A 162 7.95 12.31 -9.15
N PRO A 163 9.07 13.06 -9.16
CA PRO A 163 10.41 12.47 -9.09
C PRO A 163 10.63 11.56 -7.87
N SER A 164 9.90 11.82 -6.78
CA SER A 164 9.97 11.02 -5.56
C SER A 164 9.29 9.64 -5.67
N VAL A 165 8.44 9.44 -6.68
CA VAL A 165 7.63 8.21 -6.86
C VAL A 165 7.91 7.53 -8.20
N ALA A 166 8.47 8.23 -9.19
CA ALA A 166 8.65 7.74 -10.56
C ALA A 166 9.32 6.35 -10.67
N ASN A 167 10.31 6.08 -9.81
CA ASN A 167 11.02 4.79 -9.74
C ASN A 167 10.16 3.62 -9.23
N TYR A 168 8.94 3.90 -8.77
CA TYR A 168 7.99 2.94 -8.20
C TYR A 168 6.71 2.78 -9.04
N SER A 169 6.72 3.24 -10.29
CA SER A 169 5.61 3.17 -11.24
C SER A 169 5.31 1.75 -11.79
N GLY A 170 6.03 0.72 -11.32
CA GLY A 170 5.83 -0.68 -11.75
C GLY A 170 4.54 -1.31 -11.21
N PRO A 171 4.12 -2.49 -11.73
CA PRO A 171 2.99 -3.24 -11.19
C PRO A 171 3.36 -3.95 -9.87
N PRO A 172 2.51 -3.88 -8.82
CA PRO A 172 1.29 -3.08 -8.74
C PRO A 172 1.62 -1.59 -8.58
N ALA A 173 0.76 -0.69 -9.06
CA ALA A 173 0.94 0.76 -8.91
C ALA A 173 1.16 1.17 -7.44
N PRO A 174 1.87 2.28 -7.17
CA PRO A 174 2.14 2.73 -5.81
C PRO A 174 0.86 3.34 -5.21
N VAL A 175 0.31 2.64 -4.21
CA VAL A 175 -0.96 2.99 -3.57
C VAL A 175 -0.79 2.93 -2.07
N ILE A 176 -1.38 3.88 -1.36
CA ILE A 176 -1.51 3.85 0.10
C ILE A 176 -2.97 3.60 0.46
N TYR A 177 -3.21 2.76 1.46
CA TYR A 177 -4.53 2.39 1.94
C TYR A 177 -4.75 2.89 3.37
N SER A 178 -6.02 3.18 3.69
CA SER A 178 -6.48 3.52 5.03
C SER A 178 -7.39 2.42 5.54
N LEU A 179 -7.03 1.79 6.66
CA LEU A 179 -7.83 0.76 7.30
C LEU A 179 -8.38 1.32 8.62
N PRO A 180 -9.56 1.96 8.61
CA PRO A 180 -10.23 2.31 9.86
C PRO A 180 -10.63 1.04 10.61
N GLY A 181 -10.51 1.07 11.93
CA GLY A 181 -11.07 0.09 12.85
C GLY A 181 -12.02 0.75 13.82
N LYS A 182 -12.05 0.27 15.07
CA LYS A 182 -12.91 0.86 16.11
C LYS A 182 -12.36 2.20 16.58
N CYS A 183 -13.25 3.17 16.79
CA CYS A 183 -12.92 4.51 17.31
C CYS A 183 -11.76 5.22 16.59
N PRO A 184 -11.80 5.36 15.25
CA PRO A 184 -10.67 5.90 14.48
C PRO A 184 -10.40 7.39 14.72
N SER A 185 -11.24 8.09 15.49
CA SER A 185 -11.04 9.46 15.95
C SER A 185 -10.17 9.58 17.21
N MET A 186 -9.83 8.46 17.85
CA MET A 186 -9.12 8.41 19.13
C MET A 186 -7.74 7.78 18.98
N GLU A 187 -6.81 8.15 19.87
CA GLU A 187 -5.54 7.44 19.95
C GLU A 187 -5.72 6.07 20.62
N PHE A 188 -4.79 5.14 20.35
CA PHE A 188 -4.70 3.92 21.14
C PHE A 188 -4.37 4.27 22.60
N GLY A 189 -5.11 3.66 23.52
CA GLY A 189 -4.89 3.78 24.97
C GLY A 189 -3.77 2.86 25.48
#